data_AF-A0A1E3M076-F1
#
_entry.id   AF-A0A1E3M076-F1
#
_cell.length_a   1.000
_cell.length_b   1.000
_cell.length_c   1.000
_cell.angle_alpha   90.00
_cell.angle_beta   90.00
_cell.angle_gamma   90.00
#
_symmetry.space_group_name_H-M   'P 1'
#
loop_
_entity.id
_entity.type
_entity.pdbx_description
1 polymer ?
#
loop_
_entity_poly.entity_id
_entity_poly.type
_entity_poly.pdbx_seq_one_letter_code
_entity_poly.pdbx_strand_id
1 'polypeptide(L)'
;MLAALVAVNLWTFIVFGHDKARAMASGRRVSEANLLALAAIDGSPGALLARRVFRHKTRKQPFSAWLWGIVAVQTGAVVGLLLL
;
A
#
# COMPACT_ATOMS: atom_id res chain seq x y z
N MET A 1 -14.08 9.88 10.80
CA MET A 1 -12.82 10.21 10.11
C MET A 1 -11.69 9.23 10.46
N LEU A 2 -11.18 9.23 11.70
CA LEU A 2 -10.04 8.37 12.10
C LEU A 2 -10.31 6.87 11.95
N ALA A 3 -11.51 6.41 12.33
CA ALA A 3 -11.89 5.00 12.17
C ALA A 3 -11.87 4.54 10.71
N ALA A 4 -12.26 5.39 9.76
CA ALA A 4 -12.22 5.08 8.33
C ALA A 4 -10.78 4.95 7.82
N LEU A 5 -9.88 5.84 8.26
CA LEU A 5 -8.46 5.77 7.93
C LEU A 5 -7.82 4.47 8.47
N VAL A 6 -8.11 4.12 9.72
CA VAL A 6 -7.64 2.86 10.31
C VAL A 6 -8.18 1.65 9.54
N ALA A 7 -9.48 1.66 9.19
CA ALA A 7 -10.10 0.58 8.44
C ALA A 7 -9.47 0.41 7.04
N VAL A 8 -9.22 1.50 6.31
CA VAL A 8 -8.58 1.45 4.98
C VAL A 8 -7.15 0.93 5.08
N ASN A 9 -6.40 1.35 6.10
CA ASN A 9 -5.03 0.86 6.32
C ASN A 9 -4.99 -0.62 6.70
N LEU A 10 -5.90 -1.07 7.57
CA LEU A 10 -6.03 -2.48 7.94
C LEU A 10 -6.45 -3.33 6.74
N TRP A 11 -7.42 -2.86 5.96
CA TRP A 11 -7.86 -3.52 4.73
C TRP A 11 -6.72 -3.64 3.73
N THR A 12 -5.97 -2.56 3.50
CA THR A 12 -4.78 -2.57 2.62
C THR A 12 -3.76 -3.58 3.11
N PHE A 13 -3.50 -3.65 4.41
CA PHE A 13 -2.58 -4.62 4.98
C PHE A 13 -3.03 -6.07 4.74
N ILE A 14 -4.31 -6.37 4.96
CA ILE A 14 -4.89 -7.69 4.74
C ILE A 14 -4.79 -8.10 3.27
N VAL A 15 -5.11 -7.20 2.32
CA VAL A 15 -5.04 -7.51 0.89
C VAL A 15 -3.62 -7.84 0.44
N PHE A 16 -2.60 -7.14 0.95
CA PHE A 16 -1.19 -7.45 0.69
C PHE A 16 -0.78 -8.82 1.26
N GLY A 17 -1.21 -9.13 2.48
CA GLY A 17 -0.98 -10.43 3.11
C GLY A 17 -1.66 -11.57 2.34
N HIS A 18 -2.88 -11.35 1.88
CA HIS A 18 -3.63 -12.30 1.07
C HIS A 18 -2.99 -12.52 -0.31
N ASP A 19 -2.46 -11.48 -0.99
CA ASP A 19 -1.68 -11.68 -2.22
C ASP A 19 -0.42 -12.53 -1.97
N LYS A 20 0.25 -12.32 -0.83
CA LYS A 20 1.41 -13.15 -0.43
C LYS A 20 1.00 -14.60 -0.19
N ALA A 21 -0.10 -14.85 0.53
CA ALA A 21 -0.62 -16.19 0.76
C ALA A 21 -0.99 -16.90 -0.55
N ARG A 22 -1.68 -16.20 -1.46
CA ARG A 22 -2.01 -16.74 -2.79
C ARG A 22 -0.79 -17.01 -3.65
N ALA A 23 0.25 -16.19 -3.56
CA ALA A 23 1.51 -16.45 -4.25
C ALA A 23 2.21 -17.72 -3.76
N MET A 24 2.05 -18.09 -2.48
CA MET A 24 2.59 -19.35 -1.93
C MET A 24 1.72 -20.55 -2.30
N ALA A 25 0.40 -20.37 -2.38
CA ALA A 25 -0.57 -21.41 -2.73
C ALA A 25 -0.80 -21.57 -4.24
N SER A 26 0.05 -20.99 -5.10
CA SER A 26 -0.10 -21.00 -6.57
C SER A 26 -1.46 -20.48 -7.08
N GLY A 27 -2.13 -19.64 -6.28
CA GLY A 27 -3.45 -19.13 -6.56
C GLY A 27 -3.46 -17.84 -7.40
N ARG A 28 -4.67 -17.38 -7.76
CA ARG A 28 -4.85 -16.14 -8.52
C ARG A 28 -4.46 -14.92 -7.68
N ARG A 29 -3.35 -14.29 -8.07
CA ARG A 29 -2.80 -13.08 -7.43
C ARG A 29 -3.67 -11.85 -7.67
N VAL A 30 -3.58 -10.89 -6.75
CA VAL A 30 -4.18 -9.55 -6.88
C VAL A 30 -3.34 -8.76 -7.87
N SER A 31 -3.98 -7.98 -8.75
CA SER A 31 -3.27 -7.13 -9.70
C SER A 31 -2.44 -6.08 -8.96
N GLU A 32 -1.27 -5.74 -9.49
CA GLU A 32 -0.41 -4.70 -8.92
C GLU A 32 -1.12 -3.34 -8.89
N ALA A 33 -1.97 -3.06 -9.89
CA ALA A 33 -2.78 -1.84 -9.95
C ALA A 33 -3.75 -1.72 -8.77
N ASN A 34 -4.42 -2.80 -8.37
CA ASN A 34 -5.36 -2.75 -7.24
C ASN A 34 -4.62 -2.51 -5.91
N LEU A 35 -3.44 -3.11 -5.73
CA LEU A 35 -2.60 -2.90 -4.55
C LEU A 35 -2.11 -1.44 -4.46
N LEU A 36 -1.74 -0.85 -5.59
CA LEU A 36 -1.34 0.56 -5.67
C LEU A 36 -2.54 1.50 -5.46
N ALA A 37 -3.71 1.18 -6.02
CA ALA A 37 -4.93 1.96 -5.80
C ALA A 37 -5.33 2.00 -4.32
N LEU A 38 -5.24 0.87 -3.59
CA LEU A 38 -5.45 0.83 -2.14
C LEU A 38 -4.47 1.72 -1.38
N ALA A 39 -3.20 1.74 -1.78
CA ALA A 39 -2.23 2.65 -1.18
C ALA A 39 -2.54 4.14 -1.48
N ALA A 40 -3.07 4.43 -2.66
CA ALA A 40 -3.39 5.81 -3.09
C ALA A 40 -4.58 6.42 -2.33
N ILE A 41 -5.55 5.62 -1.89
CA ILE A 41 -6.72 6.07 -1.12
C ILE A 41 -6.45 6.17 0.39
N ASP A 42 -5.29 6.70 0.80
CA ASP A 42 -4.80 6.78 2.19
C ASP A 42 -4.42 5.46 2.87
N GLY A 43 -4.34 4.36 2.11
CA GLY A 43 -3.85 3.06 2.61
C GLY A 43 -2.33 2.92 2.64
N SER A 44 -1.57 3.97 2.29
CA SER A 44 -0.11 3.88 2.11
C SER A 44 0.67 3.47 3.37
N PRO A 45 0.31 3.90 4.62
CA PRO A 45 0.95 3.37 5.82
C PRO A 45 0.77 1.85 5.97
N GLY A 46 -0.45 1.35 5.75
CA GLY A 46 -0.78 -0.07 5.77
C GLY A 46 -0.06 -0.85 4.68
N ALA A 47 0.04 -0.28 3.47
CA ALA A 47 0.79 -0.86 2.36
C ALA A 47 2.29 -0.98 2.67
N LEU A 48 2.91 0.06 3.25
CA LEU A 48 4.33 0.06 3.65
C LEU A 48 4.60 -0.96 4.76
N LEU A 49 3.72 -1.01 5.77
CA LEU A 49 3.82 -1.98 6.87
C LEU A 49 3.70 -3.41 6.32
N ALA A 50 2.71 -3.67 5.46
CA ALA A 50 2.53 -4.97 4.82
C ALA A 50 3.72 -5.35 3.93
N ARG A 51 4.30 -4.37 3.21
CA ARG A 51 5.53 -4.56 2.44
C ARG A 51 6.68 -5.06 3.30
N ARG A 52 6.85 -4.47 4.49
CA ARG A 52 7.92 -4.83 5.43
C ARG A 52 7.67 -6.19 6.07
N VAL A 53 6.45 -6.45 6.55
CA VAL A 53 6.08 -7.70 7.24
C VAL A 53 6.10 -8.89 6.28
N PHE A 54 5.43 -8.79 5.13
CA PHE A 54 5.31 -9.90 4.17
C PHE A 54 6.48 -9.99 3.18
N ARG A 55 7.46 -9.07 3.29
CA ARG A 55 8.57 -8.88 2.34
C ARG A 55 8.06 -8.82 0.90
N HIS A 56 6.93 -8.13 0.71
CA HIS A 56 6.18 -8.15 -0.53
C HIS A 56 6.83 -7.22 -1.56
N LYS A 57 7.42 -7.76 -2.63
CA LYS A 57 7.94 -6.97 -3.78
C LYS A 57 8.75 -5.73 -3.35
N THR A 58 9.64 -5.89 -2.36
CA THR A 58 10.43 -4.79 -1.79
C THR A 58 11.38 -4.16 -2.81
N ARG A 59 11.94 -4.96 -3.73
CA ARG A 59 12.84 -4.52 -4.81
C ARG A 59 12.27 -4.67 -6.22
N LYS A 60 11.07 -5.24 -6.37
CA LYS A 60 10.51 -5.54 -7.70
C LYS A 60 10.01 -4.24 -8.33
N GLN A 61 10.65 -3.84 -9.42
CA GLN A 61 10.15 -2.75 -10.27
C GLN A 61 9.13 -3.30 -11.28
N PRO A 62 8.15 -2.49 -11.71
CA PRO A 62 7.94 -1.08 -11.38
C PRO A 62 7.16 -0.81 -10.08
N PHE A 63 6.64 -1.85 -9.41
CA PHE A 63 5.76 -1.72 -8.25
C PHE A 63 6.33 -0.85 -7.12
N SER A 64 7.60 -1.06 -6.75
CA SER A 64 8.25 -0.30 -5.68
C SER A 64 8.32 1.19 -6.00
N ALA A 65 8.65 1.57 -7.24
CA ALA A 65 8.71 2.97 -7.66
C ALA A 65 7.32 3.64 -7.56
N TRP A 66 6.27 2.99 -8.06
CA TRP A 66 4.91 3.54 -7.98
C TRP A 66 4.44 3.73 -6.54
N LEU A 67 4.69 2.77 -5.65
CA LEU A 67 4.28 2.92 -4.26
C LEU A 67 5.02 4.08 -3.56
N TRP A 68 6.32 4.24 -3.81
CA TRP A 68 7.07 5.39 -3.28
C TRP A 68 6.60 6.72 -3.87
N GLY A 69 6.21 6.74 -5.15
CA GLY A 69 5.59 7.90 -5.77
C GLY A 69 4.29 8.31 -5.07
N ILE A 70 3.41 7.35 -4.76
CA ILE A 70 2.17 7.60 -4.01
C ILE A 70 2.47 8.20 -2.64
N VAL A 71 3.38 7.59 -1.89
CA VAL A 71 3.77 8.07 -0.55
C VAL A 71 4.35 9.48 -0.61
N ALA A 72 5.19 9.78 -1.61
CA ALA A 72 5.78 11.10 -1.80
C ALA A 72 4.71 12.16 -2.09
N VAL A 73 3.75 11.86 -2.98
CA VAL A 73 2.65 12.78 -3.30
C VAL A 73 1.77 13.04 -2.07
N GLN A 74 1.36 12.01 -1.34
CA GLN A 74 0.54 12.15 -0.13
C GLN A 74 1.26 12.95 0.96
N THR A 75 2.53 12.62 1.23
CA THR A 75 3.33 13.33 2.24
C THR A 75 3.56 14.79 1.83
N GLY A 76 3.88 15.04 0.55
CA GLY A 76 4.05 16.39 0.02
C GLY A 76 2.78 17.23 0.11
N ALA A 77 1.61 16.65 -0.17
CA ALA A 77 0.32 17.33 -0.03
C ALA A 77 0.02 17.70 1.43
N VAL A 78 0.26 16.78 2.38
CA VAL A 78 0.08 17.05 3.82
C VAL A 78 1.03 18.13 4.30
N VAL A 79 2.32 18.06 3.94
CA VAL A 79 3.31 19.07 4.32
C VAL A 79 2.95 20.42 3.70
N GLY A 80 2.59 20.48 2.42
CA GLY A 80 2.16 21.71 1.76
C GLY A 80 0.94 22.33 2.44
N LEU A 81 -0.05 21.52 2.82
CA LEU A 81 -1.22 21.99 3.56
C LEU A 81 -0.87 22.53 4.96
N LEU A 82 0.10 21.92 5.65
CA LEU A 82 0.54 22.37 6.98
C LEU A 82 1.39 23.65 6.95
N LEU A 83 1.97 24.00 5.79
CA LEU A 83 2.82 25.17 5.60
C LEU A 83 2.06 26.40 5.06
N LEU A 84 0.79 26.24 4.68
CA LEU A 84 -0.12 27.31 4.26
C LEU A 84 -0.85 27.91 5.47
#